data_AF-A0A6G7A9L1-F1
#
_entry.id   AF-A0A6G7A9L1-F1
#
_cell.length_a   1.000
_cell.length_b   1.000
_cell.length_c   1.000
_cell.angle_alpha   90.00
_cell.angle_beta   90.00
_cell.angle_gamma   90.00
#
_symmetry.space_group_name_H-M   'P 1'
#
loop_
_entity.id
_entity.type
_entity.pdbx_description
1 polymer ?
#
loop_
_entity_poly.entity_id
_entity_poly.type
_entity_poly.pdbx_seq_one_letter_code
_entity_poly.pdbx_strand_id
1 'polypeptide(L)'
;MDERQRALCAQLVRVNSDQAADWLMTKYPIESADWGEALLLIPHRTWKRSDQKRLAKYYFRKLPFSGPRGYESFAAIMSIKLLIGCVAEAIPAEASKVELLLYYLIPILNKLAKNDSSRQLVREFVAGL
;
A
#
# COMPACT_ATOMS: atom_id res chain seq x y z
N MET A 1 15.32 5.84 -7.70
CA MET A 1 14.94 5.12 -8.92
C MET A 1 16.11 5.08 -9.88
N ASP A 2 16.48 3.89 -10.32
CA ASP A 2 17.43 3.68 -11.41
C ASP A 2 16.76 3.83 -12.79
N GLU A 3 17.54 3.73 -13.86
CA GLU A 3 17.05 3.87 -15.25
C GLU A 3 16.05 2.77 -15.62
N ARG A 4 16.29 1.53 -15.16
CA ARG A 4 15.39 0.40 -15.36
C ARG A 4 14.01 0.66 -14.75
N GLN A 5 13.97 1.13 -13.50
CA GLN A 5 12.73 1.46 -12.79
C GLN A 5 11.97 2.60 -13.47
N ARG A 6 12.67 3.62 -13.97
CA ARG A 6 12.04 4.70 -14.75
C ARG A 6 11.40 4.17 -16.05
N ALA A 7 12.10 3.28 -16.76
CA ALA A 7 11.56 2.66 -17.97
C ALA A 7 10.32 1.81 -17.67
N LEU A 8 10.32 1.05 -16.57
CA LEU A 8 9.16 0.27 -16.13
C LEU A 8 7.97 1.17 -15.77
N CYS A 9 8.19 2.29 -15.07
CA CYS A 9 7.13 3.27 -14.81
C CYS A 9 6.54 3.81 -16.12
N ALA A 10 7.38 4.17 -17.09
CA ALA A 10 6.94 4.65 -18.40
C ALA A 10 6.12 3.60 -19.17
N GLN A 11 6.47 2.32 -19.06
CA GLN A 11 5.70 1.22 -19.64
C GLN A 11 4.35 1.07 -18.93
N LEU A 12 4.34 1.06 -17.60
CA LEU A 12 3.14 0.86 -16.80
C LEU A 12 2.08 1.94 -17.03
N VAL A 13 2.47 3.19 -17.29
CA VAL A 13 1.52 4.29 -17.57
C VAL A 13 0.78 4.08 -18.90
N ARG A 14 1.36 3.33 -19.86
CA ARG A 14 0.79 3.15 -21.21
C ARG A 14 -0.29 2.08 -21.30
N VAL A 15 -0.44 1.25 -20.26
CA VAL A 15 -1.44 0.16 -20.24
C VAL A 15 -2.58 0.47 -19.28
N ASN A 16 -3.70 -0.23 -19.45
CA ASN A 16 -4.85 -0.04 -18.58
C ASN A 16 -4.52 -0.42 -17.12
N SER A 17 -5.29 0.14 -16.19
CA SER A 17 -5.07 -0.01 -14.74
C SER A 17 -5.13 -1.47 -14.27
N ASP A 18 -6.04 -2.26 -14.83
CA ASP A 18 -6.17 -3.69 -14.59
C ASP A 18 -4.97 -4.47 -15.12
N GLN A 19 -4.57 -4.21 -16.37
CA GLN A 19 -3.42 -4.85 -17.00
C GLN A 19 -2.10 -4.54 -16.28
N ALA A 20 -1.92 -3.30 -15.81
CA ALA A 20 -0.76 -2.96 -14.99
C ALA A 20 -0.78 -3.64 -13.63
N ALA A 21 -1.95 -3.83 -13.02
CA ALA A 21 -2.06 -4.54 -11.76
C ALA A 21 -1.69 -6.02 -11.96
N ASP A 22 -2.21 -6.66 -13.01
CA ASP A 22 -1.86 -8.03 -13.40
C ASP A 22 -0.37 -8.16 -13.65
N TRP A 23 0.21 -7.23 -14.41
CA TRP A 23 1.63 -7.23 -14.70
C TRP A 23 2.46 -7.11 -13.42
N LEU A 24 2.12 -6.21 -12.50
CA LEU A 24 2.83 -6.06 -11.23
C LEU A 24 2.80 -7.35 -10.40
N MET A 25 1.60 -7.92 -10.19
CA MET A 25 1.45 -9.12 -9.37
C MET A 25 2.11 -10.36 -10.01
N THR A 26 2.20 -10.40 -11.35
CA THR A 26 2.87 -11.47 -12.08
C THR A 26 4.38 -11.30 -12.09
N LYS A 27 4.87 -10.07 -12.27
CA LYS A 27 6.30 -9.77 -12.39
C LYS A 27 6.99 -9.77 -11.02
N TYR A 28 6.30 -9.29 -10.00
CA TYR A 28 6.78 -9.12 -8.63
C TYR A 28 5.84 -9.83 -7.65
N PRO A 29 5.67 -11.15 -7.78
CA PRO A 29 4.79 -11.89 -6.89
C PRO A 29 5.31 -11.82 -5.45
N ILE A 30 4.43 -11.85 -4.46
CA ILE A 30 4.82 -11.70 -3.05
C ILE A 30 5.79 -12.80 -2.58
N GLU A 31 5.81 -13.94 -3.25
CA GLU A 31 6.72 -15.05 -2.95
C GLU A 31 8.15 -14.81 -3.49
N SER A 32 8.34 -13.87 -4.41
CA SER A 32 9.65 -13.55 -4.99
C SER A 32 10.51 -12.73 -4.02
N ALA A 33 11.84 -12.82 -4.14
CA ALA A 33 12.77 -11.99 -3.38
C ALA A 33 12.70 -10.50 -3.77
N ASP A 34 12.28 -10.20 -5.01
CA ASP A 34 12.24 -8.84 -5.57
C ASP A 34 10.84 -8.19 -5.48
N TRP A 35 9.89 -8.79 -4.77
CA TRP A 35 8.51 -8.31 -4.65
C TRP A 35 8.41 -6.83 -4.22
N GLY A 36 9.38 -6.36 -3.41
CA GLY A 36 9.47 -4.98 -2.94
C GLY A 36 9.64 -3.94 -4.06
N GLU A 37 10.08 -4.35 -5.26
CA GLU A 37 10.12 -3.50 -6.45
C GLU A 37 8.71 -3.03 -6.85
N ALA A 38 7.68 -3.85 -6.66
CA ALA A 38 6.32 -3.42 -6.93
C ALA A 38 5.93 -2.20 -6.09
N LEU A 39 6.35 -2.15 -4.82
CA LEU A 39 6.08 -1.02 -3.93
C LEU A 39 6.74 0.27 -4.43
N LEU A 40 7.85 0.17 -5.17
CA LEU A 40 8.48 1.34 -5.80
C LEU A 40 7.71 1.81 -7.01
N LEU A 41 7.11 0.90 -7.80
CA LEU A 41 6.44 1.24 -9.06
C LEU A 41 4.99 1.70 -8.87
N ILE A 42 4.27 1.14 -7.88
CA ILE A 42 2.85 1.42 -7.61
C ILE A 42 2.53 2.94 -7.56
N PRO A 43 3.31 3.80 -6.89
CA PRO A 43 2.98 5.22 -6.76
C PRO A 43 3.08 6.04 -8.06
N HIS A 44 3.70 5.49 -9.11
CA HIS A 44 4.07 6.26 -10.30
C HIS A 44 3.04 6.20 -11.45
N ARG A 45 1.80 5.83 -11.14
CA ARG A 45 0.66 5.96 -12.05
C ARG A 45 -0.65 6.14 -11.31
N THR A 46 -1.67 6.61 -12.03
CA THR A 46 -3.04 6.62 -11.54
C THR A 46 -3.66 5.23 -11.66
N TRP A 47 -4.39 4.83 -10.62
CA TRP A 47 -5.07 3.54 -10.52
C TRP A 47 -6.57 3.74 -10.38
N LYS A 48 -7.36 2.87 -11.02
CA LYS A 48 -8.79 2.74 -10.70
C LYS A 48 -8.95 2.24 -9.26
N ARG A 49 -10.02 2.66 -8.60
CA ARG A 49 -10.29 2.28 -7.20
C ARG A 49 -10.37 0.76 -6.99
N SER A 50 -10.89 0.01 -7.96
CA SER A 50 -10.90 -1.46 -7.93
C SER A 50 -9.48 -2.05 -7.88
N ASP A 51 -8.56 -1.49 -8.67
CA ASP A 51 -7.19 -1.99 -8.79
C ASP A 51 -6.32 -1.54 -7.61
N GLN A 52 -6.59 -0.37 -7.04
CA GLN A 52 -6.02 0.04 -5.75
C GLN A 52 -6.28 -1.02 -4.69
N LYS A 53 -7.55 -1.42 -4.51
CA LYS A 53 -7.95 -2.49 -3.57
C LYS A 53 -7.30 -3.82 -3.91
N ARG A 54 -7.27 -4.19 -5.19
CA ARG A 54 -6.72 -5.45 -5.68
C ARG A 54 -5.22 -5.56 -5.35
N LEU A 55 -4.46 -4.51 -5.64
CA LEU A 55 -3.04 -4.42 -5.30
C LEU A 55 -2.82 -4.47 -3.78
N ALA A 56 -3.59 -3.70 -3.00
CA ALA A 56 -3.47 -3.75 -1.54
C ALA A 56 -3.76 -5.13 -0.98
N LYS A 57 -4.87 -5.75 -1.38
CA LYS A 57 -5.23 -7.11 -0.94
C LYS A 57 -4.14 -8.13 -1.28
N TYR A 58 -3.46 -7.98 -2.42
CA TYR A 58 -2.37 -8.86 -2.80
C TYR A 58 -1.10 -8.62 -1.96
N TYR A 59 -0.58 -7.38 -1.93
CA TYR A 59 0.69 -7.07 -1.28
C TYR A 59 0.61 -6.97 0.25
N PHE A 60 -0.55 -6.65 0.82
CA PHE A 60 -0.76 -6.60 2.28
C PHE A 60 -0.75 -7.98 2.93
N ARG A 61 -0.73 -9.08 2.15
CA ARG A 61 -0.41 -10.42 2.67
C ARG A 61 1.00 -10.50 3.29
N LYS A 62 1.85 -9.50 3.05
CA LYS A 62 3.17 -9.34 3.65
C LYS A 62 3.20 -8.37 4.84
N LEU A 63 2.04 -7.93 5.34
CA LEU A 63 2.00 -7.14 6.57
C LEU A 63 2.45 -7.98 7.79
N PRO A 64 3.14 -7.35 8.76
CA PRO A 64 3.63 -5.98 8.74
C PRO A 64 4.84 -5.83 7.81
N PHE A 65 4.92 -4.70 7.09
CA PHE A 65 6.15 -4.36 6.39
C PHE A 65 7.25 -3.99 7.38
N SER A 66 8.50 -4.32 7.06
CA SER A 66 9.68 -4.02 7.88
C SER A 66 10.12 -2.55 7.84
N GLY A 67 9.26 -1.65 7.36
CA GLY A 67 9.56 -0.23 7.19
C GLY A 67 8.40 0.57 6.61
N PRO A 68 8.53 1.91 6.55
CA PRO A 68 7.43 2.80 6.15
C PRO A 68 7.07 2.68 4.66
N ARG A 69 8.04 2.32 3.81
CA ARG A 69 7.92 2.39 2.34
C ARG A 69 6.66 1.71 1.81
N GLY A 70 6.35 0.49 2.26
CA GLY A 70 5.17 -0.23 1.75
C GLY A 70 3.87 0.51 2.05
N TYR A 71 3.76 1.09 3.24
CA TYR A 71 2.60 1.90 3.62
C TYR A 71 2.55 3.23 2.85
N GLU A 72 3.70 3.90 2.68
CA GLU A 72 3.80 5.15 1.90
C GLU A 72 3.38 4.94 0.44
N SER A 73 3.76 3.82 -0.15
CA SER A 73 3.42 3.49 -1.54
C SER A 73 1.92 3.41 -1.77
N PHE A 74 1.17 2.81 -0.84
CA PHE A 74 -0.28 2.75 -0.94
C PHE A 74 -0.96 4.05 -0.49
N ALA A 75 -0.41 4.74 0.50
CA ALA A 75 -0.84 6.08 0.89
C ALA A 75 -0.78 7.09 -0.26
N ALA A 76 0.19 6.95 -1.16
CA ALA A 76 0.33 7.81 -2.33
C ALA A 76 -0.81 7.65 -3.35
N ILE A 77 -1.48 6.49 -3.40
CA ILE A 77 -2.50 6.19 -4.41
C ILE A 77 -3.92 6.05 -3.83
N MET A 78 -4.07 5.99 -2.51
CA MET A 78 -5.36 5.75 -1.84
C MET A 78 -5.82 6.93 -1.00
N SER A 79 -7.14 7.07 -0.86
CA SER A 79 -7.71 7.87 0.21
C SER A 79 -7.50 7.18 1.56
N ILE A 80 -7.44 7.97 2.64
CA ILE A 80 -7.23 7.45 4.00
C ILE A 80 -8.26 6.38 4.39
N LYS A 81 -9.54 6.60 4.06
CA LYS A 81 -10.63 5.64 4.33
C LYS A 81 -10.41 4.31 3.59
N LEU A 82 -9.91 4.38 2.36
CA LEU A 82 -9.64 3.18 1.56
C LEU A 82 -8.43 2.42 2.11
N LEU A 83 -7.35 3.14 2.43
CA LEU A 83 -6.13 2.56 2.99
C LEU A 83 -6.42 1.84 4.32
N ILE A 84 -7.11 2.52 5.25
CA ILE A 84 -7.53 1.94 6.54
C ILE A 84 -8.36 0.67 6.32
N GLY A 85 -9.34 0.71 5.42
CA GLY A 85 -10.16 -0.47 5.13
C GLY A 85 -9.34 -1.65 4.63
N CYS A 86 -8.41 -1.42 3.70
CA CYS A 86 -7.54 -2.49 3.19
C CYS A 86 -6.56 -3.02 4.24
N VAL A 87 -6.01 -2.16 5.11
CA VAL A 87 -5.16 -2.61 6.21
C VAL A 87 -5.96 -3.42 7.23
N ALA A 88 -7.18 -2.99 7.57
CA ALA A 88 -8.03 -3.68 8.52
C ALA A 88 -8.36 -5.13 8.10
N GLU A 89 -8.47 -5.39 6.80
CA GLU A 89 -8.66 -6.75 6.26
C GLU A 89 -7.41 -7.64 6.35
N ALA A 90 -6.24 -7.07 6.68
CA ALA A 90 -4.93 -7.73 6.63
C ALA A 90 -4.12 -7.60 7.94
N ILE A 91 -4.79 -7.29 9.05
CA ILE A 91 -4.15 -7.17 10.37
C ILE A 91 -3.53 -8.52 10.77
N PRO A 92 -2.25 -8.55 11.20
CA PRO A 92 -1.63 -9.75 11.75
C PRO A 92 -2.34 -10.22 13.03
N ALA A 93 -2.47 -11.53 13.23
CA ALA A 93 -3.04 -12.09 14.46
C ALA A 93 -2.14 -11.94 15.71
N GLU A 94 -0.84 -11.72 15.50
CA GLU A 94 0.16 -11.65 16.57
C GLU A 94 0.35 -10.20 17.04
N ALA A 95 0.20 -9.96 18.35
CA ALA A 95 0.27 -8.62 18.94
C ALA A 95 1.59 -7.86 18.62
N SER A 96 2.74 -8.54 18.70
CA SER A 96 4.04 -7.95 18.36
C SER A 96 4.11 -7.44 16.92
N LYS A 97 3.42 -8.12 15.99
CA LYS A 97 3.32 -7.72 14.59
C LYS A 97 2.33 -6.58 14.39
N VAL A 98 1.26 -6.52 15.19
CA VAL A 98 0.34 -5.37 15.22
C VAL A 98 1.07 -4.13 15.70
N GLU A 99 1.86 -4.23 16.77
CA GLU A 99 2.69 -3.13 17.27
C GLU A 99 3.65 -2.62 16.18
N LEU A 100 4.36 -3.53 15.51
CA LEU A 100 5.26 -3.18 14.41
C LEU A 100 4.53 -2.51 13.23
N LEU A 101 3.33 -3.01 12.89
CA LEU A 101 2.46 -2.41 11.88
C LEU A 101 2.13 -0.97 12.25
N LEU A 102 1.62 -0.76 13.47
CA LEU A 102 1.18 0.54 13.96
C LEU A 102 2.33 1.54 14.08
N TYR A 103 3.51 1.07 14.50
CA TYR A 103 4.72 1.87 14.58
C TYR A 103 5.04 2.58 13.27
N TYR A 104 4.94 1.88 12.13
CA TYR A 104 5.19 2.48 10.81
C TYR A 104 3.95 3.13 10.19
N LEU A 105 2.75 2.60 10.43
CA LEU A 105 1.53 3.04 9.76
C LEU A 105 0.97 4.35 10.35
N ILE A 106 0.95 4.51 11.68
CA ILE A 106 0.34 5.67 12.34
C ILE A 106 0.94 7.01 11.84
N PRO A 107 2.28 7.18 11.75
CA PRO A 107 2.86 8.42 11.22
C PRO A 107 2.35 8.77 9.81
N ILE A 108 2.15 7.76 8.96
CA ILE A 108 1.70 7.93 7.57
C ILE A 108 0.22 8.30 7.54
N LEU A 109 -0.61 7.63 8.34
CA LEU A 109 -2.03 7.96 8.47
C LEU A 109 -2.23 9.39 9.00
N ASN A 110 -1.45 9.80 10.00
CA ASN A 110 -1.50 11.16 10.53
C ASN A 110 -1.07 12.20 9.49
N LYS A 111 -0.08 11.89 8.65
CA LYS A 111 0.32 12.77 7.53
C LYS A 111 -0.77 12.89 6.46
N LEU A 112 -1.52 11.82 6.20
CA LEU A 112 -2.66 11.80 5.27
C LEU A 112 -3.90 12.50 5.84
N ALA A 113 -4.09 12.49 7.16
CA ALA A 113 -5.27 13.05 7.81
C ALA A 113 -5.23 14.60 7.84
N LYS A 114 -5.85 15.25 6.84
CA LYS A 114 -5.83 16.72 6.68
C LYS A 114 -6.95 17.46 7.42
N ASN A 115 -7.96 16.76 7.92
CA ASN A 115 -9.10 17.35 8.62
C ASN A 115 -9.57 16.47 9.79
N ASP A 116 -10.43 17.01 10.66
CA ASP A 116 -10.84 16.31 11.88
C ASP A 116 -11.59 15.00 11.62
N SER A 117 -12.39 14.94 10.55
CA SER A 117 -13.04 13.70 10.13
C SER A 117 -12.01 12.61 9.80
N SER A 118 -10.96 12.94 9.04
CA SER A 118 -9.89 11.99 8.72
C SER A 118 -9.06 11.60 9.93
N ARG A 119 -8.83 12.53 10.87
CA ARG A 119 -8.13 12.22 12.14
C ARG A 119 -8.96 11.30 13.02
N GLN A 120 -10.28 11.48 13.03
CA GLN A 120 -11.20 10.64 13.77
C GLN A 120 -11.19 9.20 13.22
N LEU A 121 -11.18 9.01 11.90
CA LEU A 121 -11.03 7.68 11.29
C LEU A 121 -9.74 6.97 11.73
N VAL A 122 -8.63 7.70 11.87
CA VAL A 122 -7.37 7.12 12.36
C VAL A 122 -7.49 6.70 13.82
N ARG A 123 -8.09 7.54 14.67
CA ARG A 123 -8.30 7.22 16.09
C ARG A 123 -9.19 6.00 16.28
N GLU A 124 -10.30 5.93 15.57
CA GLU A 124 -11.23 4.80 15.60
C GLU A 124 -10.57 3.51 15.13
N PHE A 125 -9.77 3.59 14.05
CA PHE A 125 -9.01 2.45 13.57
C PHE A 125 -8.01 1.95 14.62
N VAL A 126 -7.22 2.85 15.22
CA VAL A 126 -6.20 2.47 16.22
C VAL A 126 -6.83 1.96 17.51
N ALA A 127 -7.94 2.53 17.97
CA ALA A 127 -8.62 2.11 19.18
C ALA A 127 -9.34 0.76 19.05
N GLY A 128 -9.57 0.28 17.82
CA GLY A 128 -10.20 -1.01 17.53
C GLY A 128 -9.23 -2.18 17.39
N LEU A 129 -7.93 -1.97 17.64
CA LEU A 129 -6.86 -2.97 17.56
C LEU A 129 -6.31 -3.30 18.94
#